data_AF-K2F4H7-F1
#
_entry.id   AF-K2F4H7-F1
#
_cell.length_a   1.000
_cell.length_b   1.000
_cell.length_c   1.000
_cell.angle_alpha   90.00
_cell.angle_beta   90.00
_cell.angle_gamma   90.00
#
_symmetry.space_group_name_H-M   'P 1'
#
loop_
_entity.id
_entity.type
_entity.pdbx_description
1 polymer ?
#
loop_
_entity_poly.entity_id
_entity_poly.type
_entity_poly.pdbx_seq_one_letter_code
_entity_poly.pdbx_strand_id
1 'polypeptide(L)' 'MKKTPIDPTQDLDLQNSMAAMQRAAGRAREIARQTGTFIVVSRNGVVELLAPDAPELEVLTVQEPVALYKTNTNTA' A
#
# COMPACT_ATOMS: atom_id res chain seq x y z
N MET A 1 17.83 -0.91 19.83
CA MET A 1 16.39 -0.63 20.02
C MET A 1 15.60 -1.72 19.28
N LYS A 2 14.81 -2.55 19.97
CA LYS A 2 14.05 -3.63 19.32
C LYS A 2 12.82 -3.03 18.66
N LYS A 3 12.69 -3.19 17.35
CA LYS A 3 11.51 -2.79 16.57
C LYS A 3 10.38 -3.72 17.01
N THR A 4 9.54 -3.27 17.93
CA THR A 4 8.34 -4.01 18.33
C THR A 4 7.53 -4.24 17.05
N PRO A 5 7.10 -5.49 16.76
CA PRO A 5 6.19 -5.72 15.65
C PRO A 5 4.98 -4.83 15.85
N ILE A 6 4.56 -4.14 14.79
CA ILE A 6 3.28 -3.42 14.78
C ILE A 6 2.22 -4.46 15.16
N ASP A 7 1.38 -4.15 16.14
CA ASP A 7 0.34 -5.05 16.64
C ASP A 7 -0.47 -5.57 15.44
N PRO A 8 -0.47 -6.90 15.17
CA PRO A 8 -1.26 -7.44 14.08
C PRO A 8 -2.72 -7.09 14.34
N THR A 9 -3.33 -6.37 13.41
CA THR A 9 -4.75 -6.04 13.49
C THR A 9 -5.53 -7.33 13.77
N GLN A 10 -6.35 -7.34 14.82
CA GLN A 10 -7.20 -8.50 15.16
C GLN A 10 -8.22 -8.83 14.06
N ASP A 11 -8.42 -7.89 13.13
CA ASP A 11 -9.24 -8.06 11.94
C ASP A 11 -8.54 -8.95 10.89
N LEU A 12 -9.13 -10.12 10.67
CA LEU A 12 -8.66 -11.12 9.72
C LEU A 12 -8.65 -10.60 8.27
N ASP A 13 -9.56 -9.69 7.91
CA ASP A 13 -9.62 -9.11 6.58
C ASP A 13 -8.44 -8.15 6.37
N LEU A 14 -8.07 -7.39 7.41
CA LEU A 14 -6.92 -6.48 7.31
C LEU A 14 -5.59 -7.23 7.24
N GLN A 15 -5.48 -8.40 7.89
CA GLN A 15 -4.29 -9.27 7.75
C GLN A 15 -4.10 -9.75 6.30
N ASN A 16 -5.19 -10.01 5.59
CA ASN A 16 -5.16 -10.52 4.21
C ASN A 16 -5.15 -9.40 3.14
N SER A 17 -5.35 -8.15 3.54
CA SER A 17 -5.44 -7.00 2.64
C SER A 17 -4.23 -6.85 1.72
N MET A 18 -3.01 -7.00 2.25
CA MET A 18 -1.77 -6.88 1.48
C MET A 18 -1.69 -7.94 0.36
N ALA A 19 -2.00 -9.19 0.68
CA ALA A 19 -2.01 -10.28 -0.29
C ALA A 19 -3.12 -10.07 -1.34
N ALA A 20 -4.28 -9.56 -0.94
CA ALA A 20 -5.35 -9.21 -1.87
C ALA A 20 -4.94 -8.09 -2.84
N MET A 21 -4.30 -7.02 -2.34
CA MET A 21 -3.80 -5.92 -3.17
C MET A 21 -2.74 -6.37 -4.16
N GLN A 22 -1.80 -7.25 -3.75
CA GLN A 22 -0.79 -7.81 -4.64
C GLN A 22 -1.41 -8.61 -5.79
N ARG A 23 -2.42 -9.44 -5.50
CA ARG A 23 -3.17 -10.17 -6.53
C ARG A 23 -3.90 -9.21 -7.49
N ALA A 24 -4.54 -8.18 -6.95
CA ALA A 24 -5.23 -7.17 -7.75
C ALA A 24 -4.25 -6.43 -8.69
N ALA A 25 -3.08 -6.02 -8.18
CA ALA A 25 -2.04 -5.37 -8.98
C ALA A 25 -1.52 -6.28 -10.10
N GLY A 26 -1.25 -7.56 -9.80
CA GLY A 26 -0.84 -8.53 -10.81
C GLY A 26 -1.88 -8.71 -11.92
N ARG A 27 -3.17 -8.81 -11.55
CA ARG A 27 -4.26 -8.94 -12.52
C ARG A 27 -4.43 -7.68 -13.37
N ALA A 28 -4.32 -6.49 -12.78
CA ALA A 28 -4.41 -5.23 -13.51
C ALA A 28 -3.31 -5.13 -14.57
N ARG A 29 -2.08 -5.53 -14.25
CA ARG A 29 -0.96 -5.61 -15.22
C ARG A 29 -1.24 -6.59 -16.34
N GLU A 30 -1.78 -7.76 -16.02
CA GLU A 30 -2.14 -8.74 -17.04
C GLU A 30 -3.16 -8.18 -18.04
N ILE A 31 -4.23 -7.55 -17.54
CA ILE A 31 -5.24 -6.91 -18.39
C ILE A 31 -4.63 -5.78 -19.22
N ALA A 32 -3.78 -4.94 -18.60
CA ALA A 32 -3.10 -3.85 -19.28
C ALA A 32 -2.24 -4.34 -20.45
N ARG A 33 -1.52 -5.46 -20.28
CA ARG A 33 -0.75 -6.09 -21.36
C ARG A 33 -1.64 -6.60 -22.48
N GLN A 34 -2.72 -7.30 -22.11
CA GLN A 34 -3.67 -7.87 -23.09
C GLN A 34 -4.38 -6.81 -23.93
N THR A 35 -4.64 -5.64 -23.34
CA THR A 35 -5.43 -4.57 -23.97
C THR A 35 -4.58 -3.41 -24.49
N GLY A 36 -3.28 -3.41 -24.23
CA GLY A 36 -2.37 -2.32 -24.60
C GLY A 36 -2.64 -1.00 -23.87
N THR A 37 -3.23 -1.04 -22.67
CA THR A 37 -3.59 0.16 -21.91
C THR A 37 -2.58 0.49 -20.81
N PHE A 38 -2.36 1.76 -20.53
CA PHE A 38 -1.51 2.19 -19.42
C PHE A 38 -2.14 1.91 -18.05
N ILE A 39 -1.28 1.69 -17.06
CA ILE A 39 -1.68 1.67 -15.64
C ILE A 39 -1.48 3.06 -15.07
N VAL A 40 -2.49 3.58 -14.38
CA VAL A 40 -2.41 4.85 -13.67
C VAL A 40 -2.16 4.59 -12.20
N VAL A 41 -1.13 5.20 -11.63
CA VAL A 41 -0.82 5.13 -10.21
C VAL A 41 -0.69 6.53 -9.62
N SER A 42 -1.02 6.66 -8.34
CA SER A 42 -0.75 7.88 -7.57
C SER A 42 0.34 7.59 -6.56
N ARG A 43 1.43 8.36 -6.61
CA ARG A 43 2.54 8.30 -5.66
C ARG A 43 2.83 9.70 -5.16
N ASN A 44 2.77 9.87 -3.85
CA ASN A 44 3.06 11.16 -3.19
C ASN A 44 2.20 12.31 -3.75
N GLY A 45 0.95 11.99 -4.13
CA GLY A 45 0.02 12.94 -4.76
C GLY A 45 0.29 13.21 -6.25
N VAL A 46 1.30 12.59 -6.85
CA VAL A 46 1.60 12.69 -8.29
C VAL A 46 0.99 11.51 -9.03
N VAL A 47 0.25 11.81 -10.11
CA VAL A 47 -0.29 10.80 -11.01
C VAL A 47 0.75 10.43 -12.05
N GLU A 48 1.07 9.15 -12.14
CA GLU A 48 2.01 8.58 -13.10
C GLU A 48 1.31 7.57 -14.01
N LEU A 49 1.74 7.51 -15.26
CA LEU A 49 1.33 6.50 -16.24
C LEU A 49 2.46 5.50 -16.42
N LEU A 50 2.15 4.22 -16.21
CA LEU A 50 3.07 3.12 -16.39
C LEU A 50 2.66 2.32 -17.62
N ALA A 51 3.63 2.07 -18.51
CA ALA A 51 3.44 1.11 -19.59
C ALA A 51 3.15 -0.29 -19.01
N PRO A 52 2.39 -1.16 -19.70
CA PRO A 52 2.07 -2.50 -19.23
C PRO A 52 3.28 -3.34 -18.79
N ASP A 53 4.41 -3.17 -19.48
CA ASP A 53 5.66 -3.89 -19.25
C ASP A 53 6.70 -3.06 -18.48
N ALA A 54 6.28 -1.92 -17.92
CA ALA A 54 7.17 -1.12 -17.09
C ALA A 54 7.62 -1.97 -15.89
N PRO A 55 8.92 -1.95 -15.55
CA PRO A 55 9.42 -2.66 -14.39
C PRO A 55 8.70 -2.16 -13.13
N GLU A 56 8.45 -3.08 -12.20
CA GLU A 56 7.88 -2.73 -10.89
C GLU A 56 8.88 -1.84 -10.17
N LEU A 57 8.64 -0.53 -10.20
CA LEU A 57 9.46 0.45 -9.51
C LEU A 57 9.40 0.16 -8.01
N GLU A 58 10.58 0.08 -7.38
CA GLU A 58 10.69 -0.04 -5.93
C GLU A 58 9.91 1.13 -5.30
N VAL A 59 8.82 0.80 -4.62
CA VAL A 59 8.01 1.78 -3.91
C VAL A 59 8.84 2.35 -2.76
N LEU A 60 9.27 3.61 -2.89
CA LEU A 60 9.61 4.42 -1.73
C LEU A 60 8.35 4.50 -0.89
N THR A 61 8.32 3.73 0.20
CA THR A 61 7.21 3.73 1.14
C THR A 61 7.11 5.12 1.76
N VAL A 62 6.07 5.88 1.39
CA VAL A 62 5.72 7.08 2.15
C VAL A 62 5.02 6.62 3.41
N GLN A 63 5.79 6.57 4.49
CA GLN A 63 5.25 6.53 5.83
C GLN A 63 4.85 7.95 6.21
N GLU A 64 3.55 8.19 6.38
CA GLU A 64 3.10 9.45 6.98
C GLU A 64 3.75 9.59 8.37
N PRO A 65 4.22 10.79 8.75
CA PRO A 65 4.81 11.01 10.06
C PRO A 65 3.78 10.64 11.14
N VAL A 66 4.24 9.92 12.17
CA VAL A 66 3.40 9.49 13.31
C VAL A 66 2.62 10.70 13.84
N ALA A 67 1.30 10.65 13.71
CA ALA A 67 0.42 11.64 14.30
C ALA A 67 0.49 11.51 15.84
N LEU A 68 0.80 12.62 16.52
CA LEU A 68 0.83 12.69 17.98
C LEU A 68 -0.61 12.68 18.51
N TYR A 69 -1.18 11.50 18.76
CA TYR A 69 -2.46 11.39 19.47
C TYR A 69 -2.25 11.70 20.96
N LYS A 70 -3.15 12.50 21.54
CA LYS A 70 -3.16 12.77 22.98
C LYS A 70 -3.58 11.50 23.71
N THR A 71 -2.77 11.01 24.65
CA THR A 71 -3.17 9.94 25.56
C THR A 71 -4.11 10.51 26.61
N ASN A 72 -5.38 10.12 26.57
CA ASN A 72 -6.33 10.45 27.62
C ASN A 72 -5.98 9.60 28.84
N THR A 73 -5.31 10.19 29.83
CA THR A 73 -5.15 9.58 31.16
C THR A 73 -6.49 9.62 31.87
N ASN A 74 -7.25 8.52 31.78
CA ASN A 74 -8.41 8.31 32.65
C ASN A 74 -7.90 7.84 34.02
N THR A 75 -7.86 8.77 34.98
CA THR A 75 -7.72 8.46 36.40
C THR A 75 -9.13 8.39 36.99
N ALA A 76 -9.57 7.19 37.36
CA ALA A 76 -10.63 6.94 38.33
C ALA A 76 -10.28 5.66 39.09
#